data_AF-A0A1M4U2P2-F1
#
_entry.id   AF-A0A1M4U2P2-F1
#
_cell.length_a   1.000
_cell.length_b   1.000
_cell.length_c   1.000
_cell.angle_alpha   90.00
_cell.angle_beta   90.00
_cell.angle_gamma   90.00
#
_symmetry.space_group_name_H-M   'P 1'
#
loop_
_entity.id
_entity.type
_entity.pdbx_description
1 polymer ?
#
loop_
_entity_poly.entity_id
_entity_poly.type
_entity_poly.pdbx_seq_one_letter_code
_entity_poly.pdbx_strand_id
1 'polypeptide(L)'
;MRKNVLTVLGFIAEWVLFTFSLHQAVIELSEQKEALNDIKLASKKYQNVSAMYWLFPPLKVWLEKRRMEKILHDITINTKDFDQLFGLSNRAIAWAYLAVAEIFISLIATNEVLEIFEIEVTNWQFVGINLFLVGIGILIVAYRTSDLIRGQMYQRYREGH
;
A
#
# COMPACT_ATOMS: atom_id res chain seq x y z
N MET A 1 -17.47 -12.11 28.26
CA MET A 1 -16.25 -11.31 28.52
C MET A 1 -15.04 -11.77 27.71
N ARG A 2 -14.56 -13.04 27.83
CA ARG A 2 -13.40 -13.53 27.06
C ARG A 2 -13.54 -13.41 25.54
N LYS A 3 -14.70 -13.77 24.98
CA LYS A 3 -14.97 -13.69 23.53
C LYS A 3 -14.82 -12.25 23.00
N ASN A 4 -15.47 -11.28 23.65
CA ASN A 4 -15.43 -9.87 23.25
C ASN A 4 -13.99 -9.31 23.26
N VAL A 5 -13.20 -9.65 24.28
CA VAL A 5 -11.78 -9.25 24.35
C VAL A 5 -10.98 -9.84 23.19
N LEU A 6 -11.17 -11.13 22.88
CA LEU A 6 -10.49 -11.77 21.74
C LEU A 6 -10.89 -11.15 20.40
N THR A 7 -12.16 -10.82 20.18
CA THR A 7 -12.62 -10.16 18.96
C THR A 7 -12.00 -8.77 18.79
N VAL A 8 -11.94 -7.98 19.87
CA VAL A 8 -11.27 -6.66 19.83
C VAL A 8 -9.77 -6.79 19.55
N LEU A 9 -9.10 -7.75 20.20
CA LEU A 9 -7.68 -8.01 19.94
C LEU A 9 -7.44 -8.50 18.50
N GLY A 10 -8.33 -9.33 17.97
CA GLY A 10 -8.30 -9.77 16.57
C GLY A 10 -8.43 -8.60 15.60
N PHE A 11 -9.41 -7.73 15.81
CA PHE A 11 -9.55 -6.49 15.03
C PHE A 11 -8.28 -5.63 15.06
N ILE A 12 -7.70 -5.40 16.24
CA ILE A 12 -6.45 -4.64 16.35
C ILE A 12 -5.33 -5.34 15.59
N ALA A 13 -5.19 -6.66 15.75
CA ALA A 13 -4.15 -7.44 15.10
C ALA A 13 -4.24 -7.37 13.57
N GLU A 14 -5.42 -7.55 12.98
CA GLU A 14 -5.61 -7.52 11.52
C GLU A 14 -5.30 -6.15 10.92
N TRP A 15 -5.77 -5.06 11.53
CA TRP A 15 -5.47 -3.70 11.06
C TRP A 15 -4.00 -3.32 11.25
N VAL A 16 -3.36 -3.81 12.31
CA VAL A 16 -1.91 -3.66 12.51
C VAL A 16 -1.14 -4.44 11.45
N LEU A 17 -1.53 -5.69 11.16
CA LEU A 17 -0.92 -6.51 10.12
C LEU A 17 -1.00 -5.81 8.76
N PHE A 18 -2.18 -5.38 8.34
CA PHE A 18 -2.36 -4.59 7.12
C PHE A 18 -1.39 -3.40 7.05
N THR A 19 -1.34 -2.60 8.12
CA THR A 19 -0.51 -1.39 8.16
C THR A 19 0.99 -1.71 8.09
N PHE A 20 1.45 -2.72 8.83
CA PHE A 20 2.86 -3.08 8.86
C PHE A 20 3.31 -3.83 7.61
N SER A 21 2.49 -4.70 7.04
CA SER A 21 2.76 -5.34 5.75
C SER A 21 2.86 -4.28 4.65
N LEU A 22 1.99 -3.28 4.63
CA LEU A 22 2.13 -2.13 3.73
C LEU A 22 3.43 -1.35 3.98
N HIS A 23 3.84 -1.17 5.23
CA HIS A 23 5.12 -0.54 5.57
C HIS A 23 6.32 -1.36 5.04
N GLN A 24 6.32 -2.68 5.25
CA GLN A 24 7.36 -3.58 4.76
C GLN A 24 7.44 -3.55 3.23
N ALA A 25 6.30 -3.58 2.55
CA ALA A 25 6.23 -3.43 1.10
C ALA A 25 6.93 -2.13 0.64
N VAL A 26 6.66 -1.00 1.30
CA VAL A 26 7.30 0.28 0.93
C VAL A 26 8.81 0.24 1.16
N ILE A 27 9.28 -0.33 2.28
CA ILE A 27 10.71 -0.46 2.56
C ILE A 27 11.38 -1.30 1.46
N GLU A 28 10.89 -2.52 1.24
CA GLU A 28 11.50 -3.47 0.30
C GLU A 28 11.51 -2.94 -1.14
N LEU A 29 10.44 -2.28 -1.56
CA LEU A 29 10.42 -1.63 -2.87
C LEU A 29 11.39 -0.45 -2.92
N SER A 30 11.50 0.33 -1.85
CA SER A 30 12.39 1.50 -1.78
C SER A 30 13.88 1.15 -1.77
N GLU A 31 14.25 -0.09 -1.45
CA GLU A 31 15.65 -0.56 -1.53
C GLU A 31 16.14 -0.59 -2.98
N GLN A 32 15.24 -0.77 -3.96
CA GLN A 32 15.55 -0.80 -5.39
C GLN A 32 15.50 0.61 -6.01
N LYS A 33 16.28 1.53 -5.43
CA LYS A 33 16.25 2.96 -5.76
C LYS A 33 16.56 3.28 -7.23
N GLU A 34 17.52 2.57 -7.82
CA GLU A 34 17.95 2.79 -9.21
C GLU A 34 16.83 2.43 -10.18
N ALA A 35 16.30 1.21 -10.09
CA ALA A 35 15.14 0.77 -10.86
C ALA A 35 13.92 1.70 -10.68
N LEU A 36 13.63 2.15 -9.46
CA LEU A 36 12.55 3.10 -9.20
C LEU A 36 12.78 4.47 -9.84
N ASN A 37 14.02 4.96 -9.82
CA ASN A 37 14.38 6.23 -10.46
C ASN A 37 14.27 6.15 -11.98
N ASP A 38 14.70 5.03 -12.58
CA ASP A 38 14.59 4.81 -14.02
C ASP A 38 13.12 4.75 -14.46
N ILE A 39 12.28 4.01 -13.72
CA ILE A 39 10.83 4.00 -13.93
C ILE A 39 10.26 5.41 -13.81
N LYS A 40 10.65 6.18 -12.78
CA LYS A 40 10.17 7.54 -12.56
C LYS A 40 10.57 8.47 -13.71
N LEU A 41 11.82 8.41 -14.19
CA LEU A 41 12.32 9.23 -15.29
C LEU A 41 11.63 8.87 -16.61
N ALA A 42 11.51 7.58 -16.92
CA ALA A 42 10.82 7.10 -18.11
C ALA A 42 9.32 7.45 -18.09
N SER A 43 8.65 7.35 -16.93
CA SER A 43 7.22 7.64 -16.77
C SER A 43 6.84 9.07 -17.16
N LYS A 44 7.77 10.03 -17.07
CA LYS A 44 7.54 11.44 -17.45
C LYS A 44 7.25 11.62 -18.93
N LYS A 45 7.69 10.68 -19.79
CA LYS A 45 7.41 10.70 -21.23
C LYS A 45 5.98 10.25 -21.56
N TYR A 46 5.29 9.61 -20.61
CA TYR A 46 3.98 9.01 -20.79
C TYR A 46 2.90 9.80 -20.06
N GLN A 47 1.81 10.11 -20.76
CA GLN A 47 0.65 10.76 -20.15
C GLN A 47 0.08 9.89 -19.02
N ASN A 48 -0.20 10.52 -17.87
CA ASN A 48 -0.84 9.86 -16.73
C ASN A 48 -2.26 9.41 -17.10
N VAL A 49 -2.67 8.24 -16.62
CA VAL A 49 -4.06 7.79 -16.74
C VAL A 49 -4.93 8.68 -15.87
N SER A 50 -6.02 9.22 -16.43
CA SER A 50 -6.92 10.11 -15.70
C SER A 50 -7.48 9.44 -14.45
N ALA A 51 -7.57 10.20 -13.35
CA ALA A 51 -8.22 9.73 -12.13
C ALA A 51 -9.72 9.42 -12.33
N MET A 52 -10.36 10.00 -13.36
CA MET A 52 -11.77 9.75 -13.68
C MET A 52 -12.08 8.27 -14.00
N TYR A 53 -11.09 7.50 -14.46
CA TYR A 53 -11.27 6.07 -14.72
C TYR A 53 -11.53 5.26 -13.44
N TRP A 54 -11.38 5.83 -12.25
CA TRP A 54 -11.81 5.19 -11.00
C TRP A 54 -13.31 4.87 -10.94
N LEU A 55 -14.14 5.52 -11.76
CA LEU A 55 -15.55 5.14 -11.89
C LEU A 55 -15.72 3.69 -12.39
N PHE A 56 -14.71 3.17 -13.10
CA PHE A 56 -14.64 1.77 -13.52
C PHE A 56 -13.23 1.20 -13.22
N PRO A 57 -13.00 0.74 -11.97
CA PRO A 57 -11.67 0.31 -11.51
C PRO A 57 -10.97 -0.69 -12.43
N PRO A 58 -11.64 -1.71 -13.00
CA PRO A 58 -10.98 -2.65 -13.92
C PRO A 58 -10.36 -1.96 -15.15
N LEU A 59 -11.03 -0.95 -15.70
CA LEU A 59 -10.52 -0.19 -16.85
C LEU A 59 -9.32 0.65 -16.45
N LYS A 60 -9.36 1.31 -15.29
CA LYS A 60 -8.21 2.08 -14.80
C LYS A 60 -6.97 1.19 -14.63
N VAL A 61 -7.14 0.03 -13.98
CA VAL A 61 -6.06 -0.93 -13.77
C VAL A 61 -5.49 -1.41 -15.11
N TRP A 62 -6.36 -1.71 -16.08
CA TRP A 62 -5.93 -2.12 -17.42
C TRP A 62 -5.14 -1.01 -18.16
N LEU A 63 -5.61 0.24 -18.09
CA LEU A 63 -4.93 1.38 -18.71
C LEU A 63 -3.56 1.65 -18.08
N GLU A 64 -3.45 1.61 -16.75
CA GLU A 64 -2.18 1.79 -16.04
C GLU A 64 -1.22 0.64 -16.33
N LYS A 65 -1.71 -0.60 -16.40
CA LYS A 65 -0.91 -1.75 -16.82
C LYS A 65 -0.33 -1.54 -18.21
N ARG A 66 -1.15 -1.14 -19.17
CA ARG A 66 -0.71 -0.89 -20.56
C ARG A 66 0.29 0.26 -20.65
N ARG A 67 0.15 1.28 -19.81
CA ARG A 67 1.14 2.36 -19.68
C ARG A 67 2.46 1.83 -19.10
N MET A 68 2.39 1.04 -18.04
CA MET A 68 3.57 0.45 -17.39
C MET A 68 4.34 -0.49 -18.33
N GLU A 69 3.65 -1.30 -19.12
CA GLU A 69 4.27 -2.16 -20.14
C GLU A 69 5.10 -1.35 -21.15
N LYS A 70 4.60 -0.19 -21.59
CA LYS A 70 5.35 0.70 -22.49
C LYS A 70 6.57 1.33 -21.79
N ILE A 71 6.41 1.78 -20.55
CA ILE A 71 7.50 2.33 -19.75
C ILE A 71 8.60 1.29 -19.56
N LEU A 72 8.24 0.06 -19.18
CA LEU A 72 9.16 -1.05 -18.99
C LEU A 72 9.89 -1.41 -20.29
N HIS A 73 9.16 -1.50 -21.41
CA HIS A 73 9.75 -1.76 -22.72
C HIS A 73 10.84 -0.73 -23.08
N ASP A 74 10.59 0.56 -22.86
CA ASP A 74 11.57 1.62 -23.15
C ASP A 74 12.80 1.58 -22.24
N ILE A 75 12.65 1.12 -21.00
CA ILE A 75 13.77 0.98 -20.06
C ILE A 75 14.58 -0.27 -20.41
N THR A 76 13.93 -1.41 -20.59
CA THR A 76 14.58 -2.71 -20.87
C THR A 76 15.36 -2.73 -22.18
N ILE A 77 14.93 -1.97 -23.20
CA ILE A 77 15.70 -1.83 -24.44
C ILE A 77 17.00 -1.03 -24.23
N ASN A 78 17.04 -0.15 -23.23
CA ASN A 78 18.15 0.78 -22.99
C ASN A 78 19.08 0.36 -21.83
N THR A 79 18.68 -0.59 -20.97
CA THR A 79 19.48 -1.01 -19.80
C THR A 79 19.65 -2.52 -19.74
N LYS A 80 20.77 -2.98 -19.16
CA LYS A 80 21.02 -4.41 -18.87
C LYS A 80 20.25 -4.92 -17.63
N ASP A 81 19.42 -4.08 -17.02
CA ASP A 81 18.84 -4.32 -15.67
C ASP A 81 17.43 -4.92 -15.71
N PHE A 82 17.13 -5.74 -16.71
CA PHE A 82 15.85 -6.46 -16.79
C PHE A 82 15.57 -7.26 -15.52
N ASP A 83 16.57 -7.95 -14.96
CA ASP A 83 16.43 -8.77 -13.76
C ASP A 83 16.05 -7.93 -12.52
N GLN A 84 16.56 -6.70 -12.43
CA GLN A 84 16.21 -5.79 -11.33
C GLN A 84 14.76 -5.32 -11.46
N LEU A 85 14.34 -4.89 -12.66
CA LEU A 85 12.97 -4.46 -12.92
C LEU A 85 11.96 -5.60 -12.75
N PHE A 86 12.32 -6.81 -13.18
CA PHE A 86 11.52 -8.00 -13.00
C PHE A 86 11.38 -8.36 -11.51
N GLY A 87 12.48 -8.28 -10.75
CA GLY A 87 12.49 -8.44 -9.31
C GLY A 87 11.61 -7.42 -8.59
N LEU A 88 11.68 -6.14 -8.97
CA LEU A 88 10.82 -5.08 -8.46
C LEU A 88 9.35 -5.39 -8.69
N SER A 89 9.01 -5.73 -9.94
CA SER A 89 7.64 -6.01 -10.37
C SER A 89 7.05 -7.19 -9.59
N ASN A 90 7.79 -8.29 -9.45
CA ASN A 90 7.31 -9.46 -8.73
C ASN A 90 7.06 -9.17 -7.25
N ARG A 91 7.96 -8.41 -6.59
CA ARG A 91 7.76 -7.99 -5.19
C ARG A 91 6.55 -7.08 -5.06
N ALA A 92 6.40 -6.11 -5.95
CA ALA A 92 5.24 -5.20 -5.94
C ALA A 92 3.92 -5.97 -6.10
N ILE A 93 3.88 -6.95 -7.01
CA ILE A 93 2.71 -7.80 -7.22
C ILE A 93 2.43 -8.64 -5.98
N ALA A 94 3.45 -9.28 -5.39
CA ALA A 94 3.28 -10.09 -4.19
C ALA A 94 2.70 -9.28 -3.02
N TRP A 95 3.26 -8.10 -2.76
CA TRP A 95 2.75 -7.20 -1.72
C TRP A 95 1.35 -6.65 -2.04
N ALA A 96 1.02 -6.41 -3.31
CA ALA A 96 -0.32 -5.99 -3.69
C ALA A 96 -1.37 -7.08 -3.40
N TYR A 97 -1.08 -8.35 -3.72
CA TYR A 97 -1.96 -9.46 -3.38
C TYR A 97 -2.13 -9.64 -1.87
N LEU A 98 -1.03 -9.52 -1.11
CA LEU A 98 -1.06 -9.63 0.34
C LEU A 98 -1.91 -8.50 0.96
N ALA A 99 -1.71 -7.25 0.52
CA ALA A 99 -2.48 -6.11 1.01
C ALA A 99 -3.99 -6.26 0.72
N VAL A 100 -4.37 -6.80 -0.45
CA VAL A 100 -5.78 -7.08 -0.77
C VAL A 100 -6.36 -8.14 0.17
N ALA A 101 -5.62 -9.20 0.45
CA ALA A 101 -6.04 -10.24 1.38
C ALA A 101 -6.23 -9.70 2.80
N GLU A 102 -5.26 -8.93 3.30
CA GLU A 102 -5.31 -8.32 4.63
C GLU A 102 -6.45 -7.32 4.77
N ILE A 103 -6.77 -6.56 3.72
CA ILE A 103 -7.97 -5.71 3.71
C ILE A 103 -9.20 -6.57 3.92
N PHE A 104 -9.40 -7.65 3.17
CA PHE A 104 -10.59 -8.50 3.32
C PHE A 104 -10.70 -9.12 4.72
N ILE A 105 -9.59 -9.61 5.28
CA ILE A 105 -9.58 -10.15 6.65
C ILE A 105 -9.93 -9.05 7.66
N SER A 106 -9.39 -7.84 7.48
CA SER A 106 -9.68 -6.68 8.33
C SER A 106 -11.14 -6.22 8.23
N LEU A 107 -11.79 -6.34 7.05
CA LEU A 107 -13.22 -6.07 6.90
C LEU A 107 -14.05 -7.03 7.76
N ILE A 108 -13.69 -8.32 7.76
CA ILE A 108 -14.36 -9.35 8.58
C ILE A 108 -14.21 -9.00 10.07
N ALA A 109 -12.98 -8.70 10.51
CA ALA A 109 -12.73 -8.36 11.91
C ALA A 109 -13.47 -7.07 12.35
N THR A 110 -13.64 -6.11 11.43
CA THR A 110 -14.44 -4.90 11.68
C THR A 110 -15.91 -5.24 11.87
N ASN A 111 -16.47 -6.12 11.04
CA ASN A 111 -17.84 -6.58 11.17
C ASN A 111 -18.07 -7.33 12.50
N GLU A 112 -17.14 -8.21 12.89
CA GLU A 112 -17.23 -8.93 14.17
C GLU A 112 -17.23 -7.97 15.37
N VAL A 113 -16.45 -6.89 15.32
CA VAL A 113 -16.46 -5.85 16.36
C VAL A 113 -17.81 -5.14 16.41
N LEU A 114 -18.39 -4.76 15.27
CA LEU A 114 -19.69 -4.09 15.24
C LEU A 114 -20.80 -5.00 15.80
N GLU A 115 -20.76 -6.30 15.49
CA GLU A 115 -21.72 -7.28 16.00
C GLU A 115 -21.66 -7.43 17.53
N ILE A 116 -20.47 -7.50 18.14
CA ILE A 116 -20.36 -7.68 19.61
C ILE A 116 -20.78 -6.45 20.41
N PHE A 117 -20.78 -5.26 19.79
CA PHE A 117 -21.22 -4.02 20.40
C PHE A 117 -22.65 -3.64 19.99
N GLU A 118 -23.34 -4.50 19.23
CA GLU A 118 -24.71 -4.28 18.73
C GLU A 118 -24.85 -2.95 17.99
N ILE A 119 -23.79 -2.53 17.28
CA ILE A 119 -23.78 -1.28 16.52
C ILE A 119 -24.38 -1.54 15.14
N GLU A 120 -25.62 -1.12 14.95
CA GLU A 120 -26.28 -1.17 13.65
C GLU A 120 -25.71 -0.09 12.72
N VAL A 121 -25.10 -0.53 11.62
CA VAL A 121 -24.61 0.36 10.56
C VAL A 121 -25.25 -0.01 9.23
N THR A 122 -25.55 1.00 8.43
CA THR A 122 -25.90 0.80 7.02
C THR A 122 -24.69 0.32 6.22
N ASN A 123 -24.92 -0.36 5.09
CA ASN A 123 -23.84 -0.82 4.21
C ASN A 123 -22.87 0.31 3.81
N TRP A 124 -23.39 1.53 3.61
CA TRP A 124 -22.57 2.69 3.27
C TRP A 124 -21.70 3.18 4.44
N GLN A 125 -22.23 3.16 5.67
CA GLN A 125 -21.44 3.47 6.86
C GLN A 125 -20.35 2.42 7.09
N PHE A 126 -20.66 1.14 6.88
CA PHE A 126 -19.66 0.06 6.95
C PHE A 126 -18.52 0.30 5.95
N VAL A 127 -18.84 0.59 4.68
CA VAL A 127 -17.84 0.95 3.67
C VAL A 127 -17.04 2.18 4.10
N GLY A 128 -17.71 3.22 4.62
CA GLY A 128 -17.07 4.44 5.09
C GLY A 128 -16.07 4.22 6.23
N ILE A 129 -16.44 3.42 7.24
CA ILE A 129 -15.56 3.06 8.37
C ILE A 129 -14.30 2.34 7.86
N ASN A 130 -14.47 1.36 6.98
CA ASN A 130 -13.34 0.59 6.48
C ASN A 130 -12.42 1.41 5.57
N LEU A 131 -12.98 2.28 4.72
CA LEU A 131 -12.17 3.23 3.93
C LEU A 131 -11.40 4.20 4.83
N PHE A 132 -12.00 4.64 5.93
CA PHE A 132 -11.33 5.48 6.91
C PHE A 132 -10.16 4.74 7.59
N LEU A 133 -10.35 3.48 8.00
CA LEU A 133 -9.29 2.66 8.60
C LEU A 133 -8.15 2.36 7.61
N VAL A 134 -8.46 2.03 6.36
CA VAL A 134 -7.45 1.92 5.29
C VAL A 134 -6.68 3.23 5.12
N GLY A 135 -7.40 4.37 5.10
CA GLY A 135 -6.80 5.70 5.02
C GLY A 135 -5.83 5.98 6.18
N ILE A 136 -6.21 5.64 7.41
CA ILE A 136 -5.32 5.75 8.59
C ILE A 136 -4.06 4.89 8.38
N GLY A 137 -4.21 3.63 7.99
CA GLY A 137 -3.07 2.74 7.74
C GLY A 137 -2.10 3.32 6.71
N ILE A 138 -2.62 3.81 5.58
CA ILE A 138 -1.80 4.48 4.54
C ILE A 138 -1.12 5.74 5.09
N LEU A 139 -1.83 6.57 5.86
CA LEU A 139 -1.26 7.78 6.47
C LEU A 139 -0.14 7.45 7.47
N ILE A 140 -0.31 6.40 8.29
CA ILE A 140 0.73 5.93 9.22
C ILE A 140 1.97 5.51 8.44
N VAL A 141 1.81 4.74 7.36
CA VAL A 141 2.93 4.32 6.51
C VAL A 141 3.59 5.52 5.86
N ALA A 142 2.83 6.42 5.24
CA ALA A 142 3.34 7.62 4.58
C ALA A 142 4.09 8.54 5.55
N TYR A 143 3.57 8.72 6.77
CA TYR A 143 4.25 9.44 7.83
C TYR A 143 5.59 8.75 8.15
N ARG A 144 5.56 7.44 8.39
CA ARG A 144 6.73 6.64 8.79
C ARG A 144 7.84 6.60 7.75
N THR A 145 7.48 6.66 6.47
CA THR A 145 8.41 6.61 5.33
C THR A 145 8.79 7.98 4.79
N SER A 146 8.19 9.06 5.30
CA SER A 146 8.53 10.42 4.90
C SER A 146 9.96 10.81 5.25
N ASP A 147 10.60 11.60 4.38
CA ASP A 147 11.96 12.10 4.57
C ASP A 147 12.12 12.94 5.85
N LEU A 148 11.02 13.47 6.40
CA LEU A 148 11.01 14.20 7.67
C LEU A 148 11.50 13.33 8.84
N ILE A 149 11.02 12.08 8.93
CA ILE A 149 11.44 11.15 9.99
C ILE A 149 12.87 10.68 9.74
N ARG A 150 13.26 10.52 8.47
CA ARG A 150 14.65 10.20 8.10
C ARG A 150 15.61 11.29 8.57
N GLY A 151 15.25 12.56 8.37
CA GLY A 151 16.02 13.72 8.83
C GLY A 151 16.11 13.81 10.36
N GLN A 152 15.00 13.58 11.07
CA GLN A 152 14.98 13.57 12.54
C GLN A 152 15.79 12.42 13.14
N MET A 153 15.73 11.22 12.56
CA MET A 153 16.59 10.11 12.99
C MET A 153 18.06 10.45 12.78
N TYR A 154 18.42 11.00 11.61
CA TYR A 154 19.80 11.39 11.31
C TYR A 154 20.30 12.48 12.28
N GLN A 155 19.47 13.45 12.64
CA GLN A 155 19.81 14.48 13.65
C GLN A 155 20.01 13.89 15.05
N ARG A 156 19.14 12.96 15.49
CA ARG A 156 19.31 12.26 16.78
C ARG A 156 20.60 11.44 16.85
N TYR A 157 20.99 10.78 15.76
CA TYR A 157 22.28 10.08 15.70
C TYR A 157 23.48 11.04 15.67
N ARG A 158 23.30 12.26 15.13
CA ARG A 158 24.35 13.28 15.07
C ARG A 158 24.55 14.02 16.40
N GLU A 159 23.50 14.18 17.19
CA GLU A 159 23.51 14.85 18.51
C GLU A 159 23.79 13.89 19.68
N GLY A 160 23.85 12.58 19.42
CA GLY A 160 24.15 11.53 20.41
C GLY A 160 25.64 11.18 20.57
N HIS A 161 26.54 12.03 20.07
CA HIS A 161 28.00 11.95 20.24
C HIS A 161 28.54 13.31 20.69
#